data_AF-A0A9P0C9U9-F1
#
_entry.id   AF-A0A9P0C9U9-F1
#
_cell.length_a   1.000
_cell.length_b   1.000
_cell.length_c   1.000
_cell.angle_alpha   90.00
_cell.angle_beta   90.00
_cell.angle_gamma   90.00
#
_symmetry.space_group_name_H-M   'P 1'
#
loop_
_entity.id
_entity.type
_entity.pdbx_description
1 polymer ?
#
loop_
_entity_poly.entity_id
_entity_poly.type
_entity_poly.pdbx_seq_one_letter_code
_entity_poly.pdbx_strand_id
1 'polypeptide(L)'
;MISDDMACNPRNPRPATIFNNAHEQINVYGDDVEVDYRGYEVSVENFIRLLTGRVPPDTPRSKQLLTDEGSNILIYLTGHGGDGFLKFQDSEEVTSQELADALEQMWQKRRYNEIFFIIDTCQASSMYEKFYSPNILATASSLVGEDSLSHHVDSAIGVYIIDRYTYYVLEFLEHAFSSSEKTMTEFLAVCPKSACLSTVGVRSDLFKRDPSKVPITDFFGSVRPVTITTDPIDILDIPKRKKTEKQ
;
A
#
# COMPACT_ATOMS: atom_id res chain seq x y z
N MET A 1 2.52 1.72 -8.04
CA MET A 1 2.09 1.46 -9.44
C MET A 1 1.01 2.49 -9.76
N ILE A 2 1.18 3.33 -10.77
CA ILE A 2 0.19 4.37 -11.15
C ILE A 2 0.15 4.56 -12.67
N SER A 3 -0.97 5.05 -13.23
CA SER A 3 -1.07 5.32 -14.68
C SER A 3 -0.02 6.32 -15.17
N ASP A 4 0.40 7.25 -14.31
CA ASP A 4 1.44 8.27 -14.55
C ASP A 4 1.11 9.25 -15.70
N ASP A 5 -0.18 9.50 -15.96
CA ASP A 5 -0.66 10.34 -17.06
C ASP A 5 -1.30 11.66 -16.60
N MET A 6 -1.64 11.79 -15.31
CA MET A 6 -2.32 12.98 -14.78
C MET A 6 -1.43 14.23 -14.71
N ALA A 7 -0.14 14.08 -14.39
CA ALA A 7 0.77 15.22 -14.24
C ALA A 7 1.04 15.94 -15.57
N CYS A 8 1.00 15.19 -16.68
CA CYS A 8 1.20 15.67 -18.04
C CYS A 8 -0.10 15.74 -18.84
N ASN A 9 -1.26 15.61 -18.18
CA ASN A 9 -2.55 15.63 -18.85
C ASN A 9 -2.82 17.02 -19.44
N PRO A 10 -3.29 17.15 -20.70
CA PRO A 10 -3.63 18.45 -21.28
C PRO A 10 -4.73 19.22 -20.54
N ARG A 11 -5.54 18.53 -19.72
CA ARG A 11 -6.54 19.16 -18.85
C ARG A 11 -5.95 19.68 -17.54
N ASN A 12 -4.72 19.30 -17.19
CA ASN A 12 -4.05 19.81 -16.00
C ASN A 12 -3.50 21.22 -16.28
N PRO A 13 -4.05 22.28 -15.65
CA PRO A 13 -3.61 23.65 -15.87
C PRO A 13 -2.23 23.93 -15.27
N ARG A 14 -1.69 23.01 -14.46
CA ARG A 14 -0.41 23.11 -13.77
C ARG A 14 0.50 21.93 -14.19
N PRO A 15 1.21 22.05 -15.33
CA PRO A 15 2.00 20.96 -15.88
C PRO A 15 3.04 20.41 -14.89
N ALA A 16 3.24 19.10 -14.90
CA ALA A 16 4.19 18.38 -14.05
C ALA A 16 3.92 18.52 -12.54
N THR A 17 2.68 18.80 -12.15
CA THR A 17 2.28 18.88 -10.74
C THR A 17 1.00 18.10 -10.47
N ILE A 18 0.90 17.53 -9.27
CA ILE A 18 -0.30 16.91 -8.71
C ILE A 18 -0.46 17.42 -7.28
N PHE A 19 -1.69 17.76 -6.90
CA PHE A 19 -2.01 18.25 -5.57
C PHE A 19 -3.06 17.36 -4.92
N ASN A 20 -2.92 17.15 -3.61
CA ASN A 20 -3.82 16.36 -2.77
C ASN A 20 -4.79 17.24 -1.94
N ASN A 21 -4.68 18.57 -2.06
CA ASN A 21 -5.55 19.51 -1.39
C ASN A 21 -5.89 20.71 -2.28
N ALA A 22 -7.03 21.36 -1.98
CA ALA A 22 -7.57 22.45 -2.81
C ALA A 22 -6.73 23.73 -2.74
N HIS A 23 -5.78 23.81 -1.80
CA HIS A 23 -4.90 24.96 -1.60
C HIS A 23 -3.52 24.78 -2.22
N GLU A 24 -3.29 23.68 -2.95
CA GLU A 24 -2.05 23.38 -3.66
C GLU A 24 -0.79 23.49 -2.80
N GLN A 25 -0.90 23.15 -1.51
CA GLN A 25 0.19 23.42 -0.56
C GLN A 25 1.43 22.57 -0.85
N ILE A 26 1.25 21.36 -1.38
CA ILE A 26 2.32 20.40 -1.65
C ILE A 26 2.10 19.75 -3.02
N ASN A 27 3.10 19.85 -3.90
CA ASN A 27 3.15 19.05 -5.12
C ASN A 27 3.55 17.62 -4.77
N VAL A 28 2.60 16.70 -4.75
CA VAL A 28 2.84 15.29 -4.45
C VAL A 28 3.47 14.52 -5.61
N TYR A 29 3.63 15.13 -6.80
CA TYR A 29 4.36 14.54 -7.93
C TYR A 29 5.82 15.02 -8.01
N GLY A 30 6.31 15.72 -6.98
CA GLY A 30 7.67 16.24 -6.96
C GLY A 30 8.77 15.16 -6.94
N ASP A 31 9.99 15.59 -6.65
CA ASP A 31 11.21 14.75 -6.74
C ASP A 31 11.22 13.53 -5.82
N ASP A 32 10.34 13.48 -4.82
CA ASP A 32 10.31 12.44 -3.77
C ASP A 32 9.46 11.21 -4.13
N VAL A 33 8.73 11.22 -5.26
CA VAL A 33 7.90 10.07 -5.67
C VAL A 33 8.62 9.18 -6.66
N GLU A 34 8.77 7.91 -6.26
CA GLU A 34 9.31 6.87 -7.12
C GLU A 34 8.17 6.11 -7.80
N VAL A 35 8.17 6.09 -9.14
CA VAL A 35 7.16 5.38 -9.93
C VAL A 35 7.82 4.24 -10.71
N ASP A 36 7.70 3.03 -10.16
CA ASP A 36 8.26 1.81 -10.76
C ASP A 36 7.45 1.29 -11.95
N TYR A 37 6.14 1.16 -11.78
CA TYR A 37 5.24 0.69 -12.84
C TYR A 37 4.32 1.84 -13.28
N ARG A 38 4.39 2.17 -14.57
CA ARG A 38 3.73 3.31 -15.22
C ARG A 38 2.86 2.85 -16.37
N GLY A 39 1.75 3.55 -16.61
CA GLY A 39 0.87 3.32 -17.76
C GLY A 39 0.52 1.83 -17.94
N TYR A 40 0.85 1.28 -19.11
CA TYR A 40 0.56 -0.12 -19.47
C TYR A 40 1.25 -1.17 -18.59
N GLU A 41 2.27 -0.81 -17.82
CA GLU A 41 2.87 -1.73 -16.86
C GLU A 41 2.02 -1.90 -15.60
N VAL A 42 1.02 -1.05 -15.39
CA VAL A 42 0.04 -1.18 -14.31
C VAL A 42 -1.03 -2.19 -14.72
N SER A 43 -0.68 -3.46 -14.60
CA SER A 43 -1.57 -4.60 -14.88
C SER A 43 -1.73 -5.48 -13.65
N VAL A 44 -2.82 -6.26 -13.62
CA VAL A 44 -3.06 -7.25 -12.58
C VAL A 44 -1.93 -8.29 -12.56
N GLU A 45 -1.49 -8.73 -13.74
CA GLU A 45 -0.39 -9.68 -13.88
C GLU A 45 0.90 -9.18 -13.19
N ASN A 46 1.31 -7.95 -13.46
CA ASN A 46 2.53 -7.39 -12.87
C ASN A 46 2.40 -7.25 -11.34
N PHE A 47 1.22 -6.83 -10.85
CA PHE A 47 0.96 -6.73 -9.43
C PHE A 47 1.05 -8.09 -8.71
N ILE A 48 0.42 -9.13 -9.24
CA ILE A 48 0.48 -10.48 -8.65
C ILE A 48 1.90 -11.08 -8.75
N ARG A 49 2.61 -10.86 -9.86
CA ARG A 49 4.02 -11.29 -10.00
C ARG A 49 4.95 -10.61 -9.00
N LEU A 50 4.74 -9.30 -8.77
CA LEU A 50 5.47 -8.53 -7.76
C LEU A 50 5.29 -9.13 -6.37
N LEU A 51 4.04 -9.34 -5.94
CA LEU A 51 3.72 -9.93 -4.63
C LEU A 51 4.34 -11.33 -4.48
N THR A 52 4.13 -12.20 -5.47
CA THR A 52 4.56 -13.61 -5.40
C THR A 52 6.05 -13.84 -5.68
N GLY A 53 6.79 -12.78 -6.03
CA GLY A 53 8.20 -12.82 -6.43
C GLY A 53 8.46 -13.60 -7.71
N ARG A 54 7.46 -13.74 -8.59
CA ARG A 54 7.58 -14.46 -9.88
C ARG A 54 7.87 -13.48 -11.02
N VAL A 55 9.03 -12.85 -10.94
CA VAL A 55 9.51 -11.89 -11.93
C VAL A 55 10.67 -12.48 -12.74
N PRO A 56 10.87 -12.06 -14.01
CA PRO A 56 12.04 -12.46 -14.80
C PRO A 56 13.38 -12.17 -14.09
N PRO A 57 14.44 -12.97 -14.30
CA PRO A 57 15.74 -12.78 -13.62
C PRO A 57 16.41 -11.42 -13.88
N ASP A 58 16.08 -10.78 -14.99
CA ASP A 58 16.58 -9.47 -15.43
C ASP A 58 15.70 -8.29 -14.95
N THR A 59 14.65 -8.55 -14.17
CA THR A 59 13.79 -7.51 -13.62
C THR A 59 14.59 -6.52 -12.77
N PRO A 60 14.49 -5.20 -12.99
CA PRO A 60 15.19 -4.21 -12.17
C PRO A 60 14.84 -4.31 -10.69
N ARG A 61 15.79 -4.02 -9.80
CA ARG A 61 15.58 -4.12 -8.34
C ARG A 61 14.38 -3.30 -7.85
N SER A 62 14.13 -2.14 -8.44
CA SER A 62 13.02 -1.25 -8.06
C SER A 62 11.65 -1.87 -8.40
N LYS A 63 11.60 -2.76 -9.40
CA LYS A 63 10.42 -3.55 -9.80
C LYS A 63 10.33 -4.91 -9.09
N GLN A 64 10.95 -5.05 -7.91
CA GLN A 64 10.90 -6.29 -7.13
C GLN A 64 10.55 -6.01 -5.68
N LEU A 65 9.72 -6.87 -5.10
CA LEU A 65 9.42 -6.87 -3.68
C LEU A 65 10.41 -7.79 -2.94
N LEU A 66 11.57 -7.25 -2.57
CA LEU A 66 12.67 -8.00 -1.93
C LEU A 66 12.44 -8.19 -0.43
N THR A 67 11.46 -9.03 -0.08
CA THR A 67 11.03 -9.31 1.29
C THR A 67 11.30 -10.75 1.71
N ASP A 68 11.31 -10.96 3.03
CA ASP A 68 11.55 -12.24 3.70
C ASP A 68 10.64 -12.41 4.93
N GLU A 69 10.89 -13.46 5.72
CA GLU A 69 10.11 -13.79 6.93
C GLU A 69 10.21 -12.77 8.06
N GLY A 70 11.14 -11.80 7.98
CA GLY A 70 11.29 -10.69 8.92
C GLY A 70 10.69 -9.37 8.41
N SER A 71 10.15 -9.34 7.20
CA SER A 71 9.73 -8.10 6.53
C SER A 71 8.27 -7.75 6.84
N ASN A 72 8.01 -6.53 7.32
CA ASN A 72 6.66 -5.97 7.39
C ASN A 72 6.33 -5.28 6.06
N ILE A 73 5.12 -5.51 5.54
CA ILE A 73 4.70 -5.01 4.22
C ILE A 73 3.45 -4.16 4.36
N LEU A 74 3.48 -2.96 3.83
CA LEU A 74 2.30 -2.13 3.60
C LEU A 74 1.83 -2.31 2.15
N ILE A 75 0.58 -2.72 1.97
CA ILE A 75 -0.08 -2.76 0.67
C ILE A 75 -1.23 -1.77 0.71
N TYR A 76 -1.16 -0.71 -0.08
CA TYR A 76 -2.25 0.26 -0.24
C TYR A 76 -2.75 0.22 -1.67
N LEU A 77 -4.04 -0.01 -1.83
CA LEU A 77 -4.74 -0.02 -3.10
C LEU A 77 -5.88 1.01 -3.03
N THR A 78 -5.96 1.85 -4.06
CA THR A 78 -7.03 2.84 -4.23
C THR A 78 -7.49 2.84 -5.67
N GLY A 79 -8.79 3.03 -5.88
CA GLY A 79 -9.40 3.10 -7.20
C GLY A 79 -10.88 2.75 -7.18
N HIS A 80 -11.41 2.40 -8.36
CA HIS A 80 -12.78 1.93 -8.49
C HIS A 80 -12.86 0.41 -8.40
N GLY A 81 -13.93 -0.08 -7.79
CA GLY A 81 -14.15 -1.50 -7.54
C GLY A 81 -15.61 -1.76 -7.15
N GLY A 82 -15.85 -2.97 -6.67
CA GLY A 82 -17.16 -3.43 -6.22
C GLY A 82 -17.03 -4.68 -5.37
N ASP A 83 -18.12 -5.44 -5.25
CA ASP A 83 -18.15 -6.67 -4.45
C ASP A 83 -17.17 -7.71 -5.02
N GLY A 84 -16.01 -7.85 -4.37
CA GLY A 84 -14.99 -8.85 -4.65
C GLY A 84 -14.01 -8.49 -5.77
N PHE A 85 -13.96 -7.24 -6.24
CA PHE A 85 -12.98 -6.83 -7.25
C PHE A 85 -12.54 -5.35 -7.17
N LEU A 86 -11.35 -5.06 -7.70
CA LEU A 86 -10.81 -3.72 -7.92
C LEU A 86 -10.30 -3.60 -9.37
N LYS A 87 -10.62 -2.49 -10.06
CA LYS A 87 -10.24 -2.25 -11.46
C LYS A 87 -8.80 -1.77 -11.60
N PHE A 88 -8.15 -2.22 -12.67
CA PHE A 88 -6.84 -1.77 -13.15
C PHE A 88 -6.99 -1.20 -14.56
N GLN A 89 -6.65 0.09 -14.74
CA GLN A 89 -6.64 0.80 -16.04
C GLN A 89 -7.92 0.64 -16.88
N ASP A 90 -9.09 0.49 -16.26
CA ASP A 90 -10.40 0.21 -16.89
C ASP A 90 -10.47 -1.04 -17.79
N SER A 91 -9.41 -1.86 -17.86
CA SER A 91 -9.33 -3.02 -18.75
C SER A 91 -9.29 -4.35 -18.03
N GLU A 92 -8.75 -4.37 -16.81
CA GLU A 92 -8.56 -5.57 -16.00
C GLU A 92 -9.15 -5.36 -14.60
N GLU A 93 -9.40 -6.45 -13.89
CA GLU A 93 -9.90 -6.44 -12.52
C GLU A 93 -9.12 -7.47 -11.71
N VAL A 94 -8.62 -7.07 -10.54
CA VAL A 94 -8.08 -8.03 -9.56
C VAL A 94 -9.21 -8.43 -8.63
N THR A 95 -9.39 -9.74 -8.46
CA THR A 95 -10.44 -10.29 -7.58
C THR A 95 -9.94 -10.50 -6.16
N SER A 96 -10.86 -10.54 -5.20
CA SER A 96 -10.56 -10.86 -3.80
C SER A 96 -9.93 -12.25 -3.63
N GLN A 97 -10.32 -13.21 -4.49
CA GLN A 97 -9.76 -14.55 -4.50
C GLN A 97 -8.31 -14.57 -5.02
N GLU A 98 -8.03 -13.92 -6.14
CA GLU A 98 -6.65 -13.83 -6.67
C GLU A 98 -5.70 -13.17 -5.67
N LEU A 99 -6.18 -12.12 -4.99
CA LEU A 99 -5.40 -11.46 -3.95
C LEU A 99 -5.17 -12.39 -2.74
N ALA A 100 -6.19 -13.09 -2.27
CA ALA A 100 -6.05 -14.07 -1.19
C ALA A 100 -5.02 -15.15 -1.54
N ASP A 101 -5.08 -15.70 -2.75
CA ASP A 101 -4.16 -16.74 -3.22
C ASP A 101 -2.74 -16.22 -3.44
N ALA A 102 -2.57 -14.94 -3.81
CA ALA A 102 -1.26 -14.31 -3.90
C ALA A 102 -0.62 -14.14 -2.51
N LEU A 103 -1.39 -13.66 -1.53
CA LEU A 103 -0.93 -13.52 -0.14
C LEU A 103 -0.60 -14.87 0.49
N GLU A 104 -1.37 -15.93 0.18
CA GLU A 104 -1.04 -17.29 0.61
C GLU A 104 0.28 -17.77 0.02
N GLN A 105 0.52 -17.50 -1.26
CA GLN A 105 1.80 -17.85 -1.88
C GLN A 105 2.97 -17.09 -1.25
N MET A 106 2.76 -15.84 -0.82
CA MET A 106 3.76 -15.09 -0.05
C MET A 106 4.03 -15.76 1.30
N TRP A 107 2.98 -16.19 2.00
CA TRP A 107 3.09 -16.87 3.29
C TRP A 107 3.85 -18.18 3.19
N GLN A 108 3.46 -19.06 2.25
CA GLN A 108 4.12 -20.35 2.01
C GLN A 108 5.60 -20.21 1.63
N LYS A 109 5.93 -19.13 0.91
CA LYS A 109 7.32 -18.79 0.53
C LYS A 109 8.05 -17.98 1.59
N ARG A 110 7.44 -17.74 2.74
CA ARG A 110 7.99 -16.96 3.86
C ARG A 110 8.51 -15.57 3.43
N ARG A 111 7.68 -14.83 2.69
CA ARG A 111 8.02 -13.51 2.14
C ARG A 111 7.55 -12.34 2.99
N TYR A 112 6.95 -12.59 4.15
CA TYR A 112 6.57 -11.53 5.07
C TYR A 112 6.52 -12.05 6.51
N ASN A 113 6.77 -11.12 7.45
CA ASN A 113 6.45 -11.26 8.86
C ASN A 113 4.98 -10.86 9.10
N GLU A 114 4.63 -9.63 8.74
CA GLU A 114 3.29 -9.05 8.89
C GLU A 114 2.91 -8.23 7.65
N ILE A 115 1.64 -8.23 7.29
CA ILE A 115 1.08 -7.38 6.23
C ILE A 115 0.05 -6.44 6.84
N PHE A 116 0.16 -5.16 6.51
CA PHE A 116 -0.92 -4.21 6.66
C PHE A 116 -1.51 -3.89 5.28
N PHE A 117 -2.78 -4.26 5.10
CA PHE A 117 -3.50 -4.12 3.84
C PHE A 117 -4.57 -3.02 3.95
N ILE A 118 -4.46 -1.99 3.12
CA ILE A 118 -5.39 -0.88 3.06
C ILE A 118 -6.02 -0.87 1.67
N ILE A 119 -7.35 -0.84 1.62
CA ILE A 119 -8.11 -0.80 0.37
C ILE A 119 -9.13 0.35 0.41
N ASP A 120 -8.99 1.31 -0.51
CA ASP A 120 -9.91 2.44 -0.67
C ASP A 120 -10.68 2.35 -2.00
N THR A 121 -11.91 1.85 -1.93
CA THR A 121 -12.82 1.69 -3.09
C THR A 121 -14.27 1.51 -2.59
N CYS A 122 -15.26 1.58 -3.48
CA CYS A 122 -16.60 1.09 -3.18
C CYS A 122 -16.59 -0.41 -2.82
N GLN A 123 -17.39 -0.78 -1.82
CA GLN A 123 -17.51 -2.13 -1.26
C GLN A 123 -16.17 -2.76 -0.86
N ALA A 124 -15.23 -1.94 -0.38
CA ALA A 124 -13.85 -2.32 -0.15
C ALA A 124 -13.65 -3.51 0.80
N SER A 125 -14.52 -3.71 1.80
CA SER A 125 -14.38 -4.83 2.74
C SER A 125 -14.43 -6.20 2.08
N SER A 126 -15.16 -6.33 0.96
CA SER A 126 -15.25 -7.58 0.18
C SER A 126 -13.88 -8.08 -0.30
N MET A 127 -12.90 -7.18 -0.46
CA MET A 127 -11.57 -7.51 -0.99
C MET A 127 -10.74 -8.35 -0.02
N TYR A 128 -10.89 -8.15 1.29
CA TYR A 128 -10.13 -8.90 2.29
C TYR A 128 -10.91 -10.07 2.89
N GLU A 129 -12.22 -10.24 2.62
CA GLU A 129 -13.04 -11.30 3.22
C GLU A 129 -12.55 -12.70 2.89
N LYS A 130 -11.91 -12.86 1.72
CA LYS A 130 -11.34 -14.13 1.26
C LYS A 130 -9.95 -14.40 1.81
N PHE A 131 -9.32 -13.48 2.55
CA PHE A 131 -8.00 -13.74 3.12
C PHE A 131 -8.07 -14.89 4.13
N TYR A 132 -7.10 -15.79 4.05
CA TYR A 132 -6.97 -16.95 4.94
C TYR A 132 -5.55 -17.17 5.45
N SER A 133 -4.57 -16.40 4.96
CA SER A 133 -3.19 -16.43 5.42
C SER A 133 -3.02 -15.64 6.71
N PRO A 134 -2.17 -16.08 7.65
CA PRO A 134 -2.00 -15.43 8.94
C PRO A 134 -1.16 -14.16 8.84
N ASN A 135 -1.13 -13.41 9.94
CA ASN A 135 -0.34 -12.18 10.16
C ASN A 135 -0.73 -11.02 9.21
N ILE A 136 -2.02 -10.90 8.90
CA ILE A 136 -2.55 -9.83 8.04
C ILE A 136 -3.53 -8.99 8.85
N LEU A 137 -3.24 -7.69 8.97
CA LEU A 137 -4.20 -6.68 9.43
C LEU A 137 -4.76 -5.99 8.18
N ALA A 138 -6.09 -5.88 8.05
CA ALA A 138 -6.70 -5.23 6.90
C ALA A 138 -7.70 -4.16 7.30
N THR A 139 -7.78 -3.10 6.51
CA THR A 139 -8.77 -2.03 6.65
C THR A 139 -9.30 -1.60 5.29
N ALA A 140 -10.58 -1.23 5.26
CA ALA A 140 -11.32 -0.86 4.07
C ALA A 140 -12.04 0.47 4.28
N SER A 141 -12.11 1.31 3.24
CA SER A 141 -12.83 2.59 3.31
C SER A 141 -14.35 2.46 3.35
N SER A 142 -14.92 1.34 2.91
CA SER A 142 -16.36 1.06 3.00
C SER A 142 -16.68 -0.43 3.21
N LEU A 143 -17.86 -0.71 3.77
CA LEU A 143 -18.41 -2.07 3.87
C LEU A 143 -19.12 -2.51 2.58
N VAL A 144 -19.38 -3.81 2.45
CA VAL A 144 -20.24 -4.35 1.36
C VAL A 144 -21.59 -3.65 1.36
N GLY A 145 -22.02 -3.21 0.18
CA GLY A 145 -23.23 -2.40 0.00
C GLY A 145 -23.09 -0.89 0.27
N GLU A 146 -21.89 -0.40 0.63
CA GLU A 146 -21.60 1.03 0.78
C GLU A 146 -20.57 1.52 -0.27
N ASP A 147 -20.79 2.73 -0.77
CA ASP A 147 -19.84 3.44 -1.63
C ASP A 147 -18.70 4.06 -0.80
N SER A 148 -17.50 4.18 -1.40
CA SER A 148 -16.48 5.11 -0.94
C SER A 148 -16.62 6.43 -1.71
N LEU A 149 -16.37 7.56 -1.05
CA LEU A 149 -16.65 8.88 -1.62
C LEU A 149 -15.38 9.71 -1.75
N SER A 150 -15.35 10.53 -2.79
CA SER A 150 -14.29 11.50 -3.00
C SER A 150 -14.46 12.76 -2.13
N HIS A 151 -13.37 13.51 -1.98
CA HIS A 151 -13.24 14.73 -1.18
C HIS A 151 -12.46 15.81 -1.97
N HIS A 152 -12.65 17.08 -1.62
CA HIS A 152 -12.04 18.26 -2.27
C HIS A 152 -12.22 18.32 -3.80
N VAL A 153 -13.10 19.21 -4.28
CA VAL A 153 -13.22 19.50 -5.71
C VAL A 153 -12.23 20.61 -6.08
N ASP A 154 -11.37 20.38 -7.08
CA ASP A 154 -10.63 21.45 -7.74
C ASP A 154 -11.52 22.06 -8.82
N SER A 155 -11.94 23.31 -8.62
CA SER A 155 -12.85 24.01 -9.53
C SER A 155 -12.20 24.40 -10.87
N ALA A 156 -10.87 24.43 -10.96
CA ALA A 156 -10.17 24.74 -12.21
C ALA A 156 -10.22 23.58 -13.21
N ILE A 157 -10.26 22.34 -12.71
CA ILE A 157 -10.33 21.11 -13.52
C ILE A 157 -11.68 20.38 -13.42
N GLY A 158 -12.52 20.73 -12.43
CA GLY A 158 -13.86 20.18 -12.25
C GLY A 158 -13.87 18.73 -11.77
N VAL A 159 -12.82 18.27 -11.11
CA VAL A 159 -12.71 16.90 -10.57
C VAL A 159 -12.37 16.90 -9.09
N TYR A 160 -12.62 15.77 -8.43
CA TYR A 160 -12.12 15.53 -7.07
C TYR A 160 -10.65 15.13 -7.12
N ILE A 161 -9.88 15.56 -6.11
CA ILE A 161 -8.42 15.39 -6.09
C ILE A 161 -7.93 14.39 -5.03
N ILE A 162 -8.81 13.93 -4.15
CA ILE A 162 -8.49 12.95 -3.10
C ILE A 162 -9.75 12.22 -2.65
N ASP A 163 -9.63 10.99 -2.16
CA ASP A 163 -10.75 10.27 -1.55
C ASP A 163 -10.90 10.57 -0.06
N ARG A 164 -12.13 10.50 0.48
CA ARG A 164 -12.42 10.86 1.88
C ARG A 164 -11.57 10.08 2.87
N TYR A 165 -11.57 8.77 2.74
CA TYR A 165 -10.81 7.90 3.63
C TYR A 165 -9.31 8.22 3.54
N THR A 166 -8.79 8.29 2.31
CA THR A 166 -7.39 8.65 2.05
C THR A 166 -7.01 10.03 2.62
N TYR A 167 -7.89 11.03 2.55
CA TYR A 167 -7.67 12.35 3.15
C TYR A 167 -7.46 12.27 4.67
N TYR A 168 -8.34 11.57 5.40
CA TYR A 168 -8.22 11.45 6.86
C TYR A 168 -7.03 10.57 7.28
N VAL A 169 -6.70 9.55 6.48
CA VAL A 169 -5.46 8.76 6.67
C VAL A 169 -4.24 9.67 6.53
N LEU A 170 -4.19 10.48 5.48
CA LEU A 170 -3.08 11.41 5.26
C LEU A 170 -2.98 12.44 6.39
N GLU A 171 -4.08 13.08 6.78
CA GLU A 171 -4.12 14.04 7.90
C GLU A 171 -3.55 13.42 9.19
N PHE A 172 -3.90 12.16 9.48
CA PHE A 172 -3.35 11.44 10.63
C PHE A 172 -1.83 11.20 10.52
N LEU A 173 -1.36 10.82 9.32
CA LEU A 173 0.04 10.51 9.04
C LEU A 173 0.94 11.75 8.98
N GLU A 174 0.43 12.92 8.56
CA GLU A 174 1.17 14.20 8.61
C GLU A 174 1.58 14.57 10.04
N HIS A 175 0.85 14.04 11.03
CA HIS A 175 1.14 14.21 12.46
C HIS A 175 1.80 12.96 13.07
N ALA A 176 2.32 12.04 12.26
CA ALA A 176 3.00 10.82 12.68
C ALA A 176 4.49 10.87 12.30
N PHE A 177 5.33 11.26 13.26
CA PHE A 177 6.79 11.27 13.09
C PHE A 177 7.41 9.92 13.44
N SER A 178 8.70 9.73 13.13
CA SER A 178 9.42 8.47 13.41
C SER A 178 9.48 8.09 14.90
N SER A 179 9.28 9.04 15.81
CA SER A 179 9.19 8.82 17.26
C SER A 179 7.74 8.75 17.76
N SER A 180 6.76 8.61 16.88
CA SER A 180 5.35 8.59 17.26
C SER A 180 5.02 7.32 18.03
N GLU A 181 4.36 7.47 19.17
CA GLU A 181 3.80 6.36 19.95
C GLU A 181 2.36 6.00 19.51
N LYS A 182 1.88 6.60 18.40
CA LYS A 182 0.56 6.30 17.84
C LYS A 182 0.45 4.83 17.46
N THR A 183 -0.69 4.25 17.74
CA THR A 183 -0.97 2.82 17.58
C THR A 183 -1.77 2.52 16.33
N MET A 184 -1.77 1.25 15.90
CA MET A 184 -2.63 0.79 14.82
C MET A 184 -4.11 0.94 15.18
N THR A 185 -4.52 0.81 16.44
CA THR A 185 -5.90 1.10 16.86
C THR A 185 -6.30 2.55 16.58
N GLU A 186 -5.42 3.52 16.84
CA GLU A 186 -5.68 4.92 16.51
C GLU A 186 -5.76 5.13 15.00
N PHE A 187 -4.86 4.50 14.24
CA PHE A 187 -4.90 4.53 12.76
C PHE A 187 -6.23 3.98 12.22
N LEU A 188 -6.74 2.87 12.77
CA LEU A 188 -7.98 2.25 12.31
C LEU A 188 -9.23 3.10 12.63
N ALA A 189 -9.10 4.10 13.50
CA ALA A 189 -10.18 5.00 13.90
C ALA A 189 -10.15 6.37 13.20
N VAL A 190 -9.22 6.61 12.27
CA VAL A 190 -8.99 7.94 11.67
C VAL A 190 -10.18 8.50 10.91
N CYS A 191 -11.04 7.64 10.37
CA CYS A 191 -12.19 8.06 9.59
C CYS A 191 -13.50 7.48 10.16
N PRO A 192 -14.11 8.15 11.15
CA PRO A 192 -15.43 7.75 11.64
C PRO A 192 -16.49 7.92 10.54
N LYS A 193 -17.62 7.22 10.66
CA LYS A 193 -18.71 7.25 9.67
C LYS A 193 -19.21 8.66 9.34
N SER A 194 -19.19 9.58 10.31
CA SER A 194 -19.56 10.99 10.09
C SER A 194 -18.61 11.74 9.17
N ALA A 195 -17.33 11.33 9.12
CA ALA A 195 -16.28 11.96 8.34
C ALA A 195 -16.16 11.30 6.94
N CYS A 196 -16.09 9.97 6.91
CA CYS A 196 -16.01 9.19 5.67
C CYS A 196 -17.32 9.15 4.89
N LEU A 197 -18.47 9.30 5.57
CA LEU A 197 -19.81 9.04 5.03
C LEU A 197 -20.04 7.59 4.55
N SER A 198 -19.05 6.73 4.78
CA SER A 198 -19.05 5.28 4.67
C SER A 198 -18.54 4.69 5.99
N THR A 199 -18.74 3.39 6.19
CA THR A 199 -18.28 2.67 7.37
C THR A 199 -16.91 2.05 7.08
N VAL A 200 -15.87 2.49 7.78
CA VAL A 200 -14.54 1.86 7.69
C VAL A 200 -14.62 0.43 8.20
N GLY A 201 -14.23 -0.51 7.35
CA GLY A 201 -14.09 -1.93 7.68
C GLY A 201 -12.73 -2.22 8.28
N VAL A 202 -12.69 -3.13 9.26
CA VAL A 202 -11.44 -3.62 9.84
C VAL A 202 -11.52 -5.14 9.99
N ARG A 203 -10.48 -5.83 9.54
CA ARG A 203 -10.31 -7.27 9.73
C ARG A 203 -9.01 -7.55 10.46
N SER A 204 -9.12 -8.05 11.69
CA SER A 204 -7.99 -8.29 12.60
C SER A 204 -7.89 -9.74 13.09
N ASP A 205 -8.81 -10.64 12.73
CA ASP A 205 -8.80 -12.05 13.13
C ASP A 205 -7.56 -12.82 12.65
N LEU A 206 -6.97 -12.39 11.53
CA LEU A 206 -5.74 -12.96 10.97
C LEU A 206 -4.47 -12.34 11.59
N PHE A 207 -4.59 -11.24 12.34
CA PHE A 207 -3.46 -10.51 12.91
C PHE A 207 -3.24 -10.91 14.38
N LYS A 208 -2.06 -11.46 14.70
CA LYS A 208 -1.81 -12.06 16.02
C LYS A 208 -1.61 -11.05 17.15
N ARG A 209 -1.04 -9.88 16.84
CA ARG A 209 -0.74 -8.85 17.82
C ARG A 209 -1.98 -8.02 18.11
N ASP A 210 -2.06 -7.50 19.33
CA ASP A 210 -3.07 -6.54 19.72
C ASP A 210 -2.80 -5.18 19.04
N PRO A 211 -3.67 -4.69 18.13
CA PRO A 211 -3.45 -3.44 17.40
C PRO A 211 -3.27 -2.22 18.32
N SER A 212 -3.75 -2.27 19.56
CA SER A 212 -3.57 -1.18 20.55
C SER A 212 -2.14 -1.08 21.08
N LYS A 213 -1.29 -2.07 20.79
CA LYS A 213 0.12 -2.13 21.19
C LYS A 213 1.07 -2.15 20.00
N VAL A 214 0.54 -2.15 18.78
CA VAL A 214 1.36 -2.11 17.56
C VAL A 214 1.52 -0.65 17.17
N PRO A 215 2.75 -0.10 17.16
CA PRO A 215 2.98 1.26 16.71
C PRO A 215 2.82 1.35 15.20
N ILE A 216 2.29 2.48 14.71
CA ILE A 216 2.12 2.71 13.26
C ILE A 216 3.45 2.70 12.49
N THR A 217 4.56 2.98 13.18
CA THR A 217 5.91 2.96 12.63
C THR A 217 6.34 1.57 12.17
N ASP A 218 5.70 0.49 12.63
CA ASP A 218 5.99 -0.87 12.17
C ASP A 218 5.64 -1.08 10.69
N PHE A 219 4.75 -0.25 10.12
CA PHE A 219 4.34 -0.30 8.71
C PHE A 219 4.64 0.97 7.91
N PHE A 220 4.62 2.15 8.55
CA PHE A 220 4.85 3.44 7.89
C PHE A 220 6.25 4.03 8.17
N GLY A 221 7.03 3.43 9.07
CA GLY A 221 8.36 3.89 9.44
C GLY A 221 9.48 2.99 8.92
N SER A 222 10.69 3.53 8.84
CA SER A 222 11.91 2.72 8.65
C SER A 222 12.45 2.28 10.00
N VAL A 223 11.76 1.33 10.65
CA VAL A 223 12.23 0.76 11.93
C VAL A 223 13.10 -0.45 11.62
N ARG A 224 14.39 -0.38 11.95
CA ARG A 224 15.29 -1.54 11.90
C ARG A 224 15.39 -2.13 13.30
N PRO A 225 14.75 -3.26 13.61
CA PRO A 225 14.94 -3.91 14.90
C PRO A 225 16.40 -4.39 15.00
N VAL A 226 17.15 -3.81 15.94
CA VAL A 226 18.52 -4.22 16.23
C VAL A 226 18.49 -5.19 17.40
N THR A 227 18.71 -6.47 17.12
CA THR A 227 18.94 -7.47 18.17
C THR A 227 20.42 -7.45 18.53
N ILE A 228 20.75 -6.91 19.71
CA ILE A 228 22.12 -6.98 20.24
C ILE A 228 22.29 -8.38 20.83
N THR A 229 23.15 -9.19 20.21
CA THR A 229 23.59 -10.47 20.78
C THR A 229 25.03 -10.36 21.27
N THR A 230 25.30 -10.98 22.42
CA THR A 230 26.66 -11.19 22.93
C THR A 230 27.22 -12.55 22.52
N ASP A 231 26.40 -13.41 21.94
CA ASP A 231 26.81 -14.73 21.48
C ASP A 231 27.59 -14.62 20.16
N PRO A 232 28.68 -15.40 19.98
CA PRO A 232 29.41 -15.42 18.73
C PRO A 232 28.47 -15.86 17.60
N ILE A 233 28.20 -14.97 16.65
CA ILE A 233 27.52 -15.33 15.40
C ILE A 233 28.56 -15.88 14.44
N ASP A 234 28.40 -17.14 14.06
CA ASP A 234 29.22 -17.75 13.01
C ASP A 234 28.71 -17.27 11.64
N ILE A 235 29.41 -16.29 11.06
CA ILE A 235 29.05 -15.72 9.75
C ILE A 235 29.49 -16.73 8.68
N LEU A 236 28.60 -17.66 8.35
CA LEU A 236 28.81 -18.60 7.26
C LEU A 236 28.68 -17.84 5.93
N ASP A 237 29.83 -17.64 5.30
CA ASP A 237 30.07 -17.04 3.98
C ASP A 237 29.90 -15.51 3.87
N ILE A 238 31.05 -14.81 3.89
CA ILE A 238 31.18 -13.47 3.32
C ILE A 238 31.16 -13.61 1.80
N PRO A 239 30.20 -13.02 1.07
CA PRO A 239 30.19 -13.06 -0.39
C PRO A 239 31.50 -12.45 -0.92
N LYS A 240 32.32 -13.27 -1.57
CA LYS A 240 33.57 -12.80 -2.18
C LYS A 240 33.23 -11.76 -3.25
N ARG A 241 33.75 -10.55 -3.07
CA ARG A 241 33.65 -9.46 -4.03
C ARG A 241 34.14 -9.95 -5.39
N LYS A 242 33.23 -10.07 -6.38
CA LYS A 242 33.60 -10.41 -7.76
C LYS A 242 34.63 -9.39 -8.25
N LYS A 243 35.88 -9.82 -8.44
CA LYS A 243 36.87 -9.03 -9.15
C LYS A 243 36.39 -8.90 -10.58
N THR A 244 36.12 -7.67 -11.00
CA THR A 244 35.87 -7.34 -12.40
C THR A 244 37.18 -7.57 -13.15
N GLU A 245 37.32 -8.71 -13.83
CA GLU A 245 38.36 -8.87 -14.83
C GLU A 245 37.98 -7.99 -16.02
N LYS A 246 38.78 -6.95 -16.24
CA LYS A 246 38.77 -6.20 -17.50
C LYS A 246 39.36 -7.11 -18.57
N GLN A 247 38.55 -7.45 -19.57
CA GLN A 247 39.02 -7.77 -20.92
C GLN A 247 38.53 -6.67 -21.85
#